data_AF-A0A0C4EZ39-F1
#
_entry.id   AF-A0A0C4EZ39-F1
#
_cell.length_a   1.000
_cell.length_b   1.000
_cell.length_c   1.000
_cell.angle_alpha   90.00
_cell.angle_beta   90.00
_cell.angle_gamma   90.00
#
_symmetry.space_group_name_H-M   'P 1'
#
loop_
_entity.id
_entity.type
_entity.pdbx_description
1 polymer ?
#
loop_
_entity_poly.entity_id
_entity_poly.type
_entity_poly.pdbx_seq_one_letter_code
_entity_poly.pdbx_strand_id
1 'polypeptide(L)'
;MNVTDIDDKIIQRARQQHLLDNLRTELSTLTQELVGQVRQSLEAYQRNTTSKLLGDQSADIEQLLQKAAREPGWKAEMVAREEKFGMWIDAMAASHSALTRAIGALDQPTENSQSEAHRLVDGASEVLSKWLDQQHGSTVVDHAIFKKLAAHWERSFFDDMASLGVEPPSVLTRVSDYVPQIVEYVQKIVARGFASHIG
;
A
#
# COMPACT_ATOMS: atom_id res chain seq x y z
N MET A 1 2.18 4.51 28.38
CA MET A 1 1.45 4.26 27.11
C MET A 1 2.10 3.08 26.42
N ASN A 2 1.31 2.16 25.86
CA ASN A 2 1.81 1.05 25.06
C ASN A 2 1.79 1.43 23.58
N VAL A 3 2.85 1.12 22.85
CA VAL A 3 2.99 1.38 21.41
C VAL A 3 3.21 0.05 20.67
N THR A 4 2.39 -0.20 19.66
CA THR A 4 2.58 -1.29 18.71
C THR A 4 3.48 -0.79 17.59
N ASP A 5 4.77 -1.10 17.67
CA ASP A 5 5.77 -0.69 16.68
C ASP A 5 6.13 -1.80 15.68
N ILE A 6 5.61 -3.00 15.90
CA ILE A 6 5.72 -4.16 15.00
C ILE A 6 4.36 -4.85 14.92
N ASP A 7 3.77 -4.91 13.72
CA ASP A 7 2.50 -5.54 13.38
C ASP A 7 2.50 -5.85 11.87
N ASP A 8 1.73 -6.85 11.42
CA ASP A 8 1.65 -7.23 10.00
C ASP A 8 1.33 -6.03 9.09
N LYS A 9 0.44 -5.12 9.52
CA LYS A 9 0.09 -3.94 8.73
C LYS A 9 1.24 -2.91 8.68
N ILE A 10 2.01 -2.79 9.77
CA ILE A 10 3.18 -1.91 9.82
C ILE A 10 4.27 -2.47 8.92
N ILE A 11 4.55 -3.77 8.99
CA ILE A 11 5.54 -4.45 8.16
C ILE A 11 5.16 -4.32 6.69
N GLN A 12 3.92 -4.65 6.33
CA GLN A 12 3.43 -4.54 4.96
C GLN A 12 3.51 -3.09 4.44
N ARG A 13 3.04 -2.11 5.22
CA ARG A 13 3.05 -0.72 4.77
C ARG A 13 4.46 -0.16 4.64
N ALA A 14 5.35 -0.47 5.57
CA ALA A 14 6.74 -0.02 5.53
C ALA A 14 7.48 -0.61 4.33
N ARG A 15 7.20 -1.87 4.00
CA ARG A 15 7.75 -2.55 2.85
C ARG A 15 7.27 -1.98 1.52
N GLN A 16 5.96 -1.78 1.40
CA GLN A 16 5.34 -1.09 0.26
C GLN A 16 5.97 0.29 0.03
N GLN A 17 6.12 1.08 1.09
CA GLN A 17 6.73 2.40 1.02
C GLN A 17 8.20 2.32 0.60
N HIS A 18 8.98 1.44 1.22
CA HIS A 18 10.39 1.27 0.91
C HIS A 18 10.64 0.86 -0.54
N LEU A 19 9.90 -0.12 -1.04
CA LEU A 19 10.04 -0.59 -2.43
C LEU A 19 9.65 0.51 -3.43
N LEU A 20 8.60 1.28 -3.14
CA LEU A 20 8.16 2.39 -3.97
C LEU A 20 9.20 3.54 -3.97
N ASP A 21 9.75 3.88 -2.81
CA ASP A 21 10.78 4.92 -2.66
C ASP A 21 12.09 4.54 -3.38
N ASN A 22 12.50 3.27 -3.29
CA ASN A 22 13.67 2.76 -4.01
C ASN A 22 13.45 2.89 -5.53
N LEU A 23 12.31 2.38 -6.03
CA LEU A 23 11.96 2.49 -7.45
C LEU A 23 11.98 3.95 -7.90
N ARG A 24 11.35 4.86 -7.13
CA ARG A 24 11.33 6.30 -7.43
C ARG A 24 12.73 6.91 -7.51
N THR A 25 13.64 6.49 -6.63
CA THR A 25 15.01 7.03 -6.55
C THR A 25 15.88 6.54 -7.71
N GLU A 26 15.67 5.31 -8.17
CA GLU A 26 16.41 4.71 -9.30
C GLU A 26 15.97 5.29 -10.66
N LEU A 27 14.76 5.85 -10.76
CA LEU A 27 14.22 6.38 -12.01
C LEU A 27 14.83 7.76 -12.36
N SER A 28 15.49 7.82 -13.52
CA SER A 28 15.97 9.06 -14.14
C SER A 28 15.04 9.61 -15.22
N THR A 29 14.28 8.74 -15.89
CA THR A 29 13.41 9.07 -17.01
C THR A 29 12.24 8.09 -17.06
N LEU A 30 11.18 8.43 -17.79
CA LEU A 30 10.08 7.53 -18.06
C LEU A 30 10.54 6.43 -19.03
N THR A 31 10.28 5.17 -18.66
CA THR A 31 10.68 3.99 -19.45
C THR A 31 9.48 3.14 -19.82
N GLN A 32 9.57 2.38 -20.92
CA GLN A 32 8.55 1.39 -21.27
C GLN A 32 8.44 0.29 -20.20
N GLU A 33 9.53 -0.03 -19.50
CA GLU A 33 9.53 -0.97 -18.40
C GLU A 33 8.62 -0.51 -17.25
N LEU A 34 8.75 0.76 -16.83
CA LEU A 34 7.91 1.32 -15.76
C LEU A 34 6.43 1.34 -16.17
N VAL A 35 6.14 1.72 -17.42
CA VAL A 35 4.76 1.66 -17.97
C VAL A 35 4.23 0.23 -17.96
N GLY A 36 5.06 -0.75 -18.31
CA GLY A 36 4.72 -2.17 -18.24
C GLY A 36 4.43 -2.64 -16.82
N GLN A 37 5.26 -2.26 -15.84
CA GLN A 37 5.05 -2.58 -14.43
C GLN A 37 3.74 -1.98 -13.90
N VAL A 38 3.45 -0.71 -14.21
CA VAL A 38 2.19 -0.06 -13.80
C VAL A 38 0.99 -0.74 -14.43
N ARG A 39 1.03 -1.08 -15.72
CA ARG A 39 -0.04 -1.84 -16.39
C ARG A 39 -0.30 -3.19 -15.71
N GLN A 40 0.75 -3.97 -15.47
CA GLN A 40 0.63 -5.27 -14.79
C GLN A 40 0.10 -5.14 -13.36
N SER A 41 0.55 -4.10 -12.64
CA SER A 41 0.08 -3.81 -11.29
C SER A 41 -1.42 -3.48 -11.28
N LEU A 42 -1.91 -2.74 -12.27
CA LEU A 42 -3.32 -2.37 -12.41
C LEU A 42 -4.20 -3.58 -12.71
N GLU A 43 -3.78 -4.44 -13.64
CA GLU A 43 -4.47 -5.70 -13.95
C GLU A 43 -4.48 -6.64 -12.74
N ALA A 44 -3.38 -6.73 -11.99
CA ALA A 44 -3.31 -7.52 -10.76
C ALA A 44 -4.24 -6.97 -9.67
N TYR A 45 -4.33 -5.65 -9.54
CA TYR A 45 -5.20 -5.00 -8.56
C TYR A 45 -6.67 -5.22 -8.87
N GLN A 46 -7.09 -5.00 -10.12
CA GLN A 46 -8.44 -5.28 -10.62
C GLN A 46 -8.84 -6.74 -10.34
N ARG A 47 -7.98 -7.70 -10.71
CA ARG A 47 -8.22 -9.14 -10.47
C ARG A 47 -8.44 -9.46 -9.00
N ASN A 48 -7.67 -8.82 -8.12
CA ASN A 48 -7.73 -9.07 -6.68
C ASN A 48 -8.86 -8.32 -5.95
N THR A 49 -9.47 -7.32 -6.61
CA THR A 49 -10.49 -6.43 -6.02
C THR A 49 -11.83 -6.56 -6.75
N THR A 50 -12.01 -5.82 -7.85
CA THR A 50 -13.29 -5.68 -8.54
C THR A 50 -13.73 -6.93 -9.27
N SER A 51 -12.82 -7.78 -9.75
CA SER A 51 -13.19 -9.01 -10.46
C SER A 51 -13.90 -10.02 -9.57
N LYS A 52 -13.59 -10.06 -8.27
CA LYS A 52 -14.31 -10.93 -7.32
C LYS A 52 -15.76 -10.49 -7.10
N LEU A 53 -16.02 -9.19 -7.20
CA LEU A 53 -17.34 -8.61 -6.96
C LEU A 53 -18.20 -8.56 -8.23
N LEU A 54 -17.60 -8.21 -9.37
CA LEU A 54 -18.30 -7.89 -10.62
C LEU A 54 -18.14 -8.98 -11.70
N GLY A 55 -17.25 -9.95 -11.52
CA GLY A 55 -16.93 -10.97 -12.54
C GLY A 55 -16.50 -10.33 -13.86
N ASP A 56 -17.07 -10.81 -14.96
CA ASP A 56 -16.78 -10.36 -16.33
C ASP A 56 -17.04 -8.87 -16.55
N GLN A 57 -17.94 -8.25 -15.78
CA GLN A 57 -18.22 -6.80 -15.89
C GLN A 57 -17.04 -5.93 -15.45
N SER A 58 -16.05 -6.51 -14.77
CA SER A 58 -14.83 -5.80 -14.41
C SER A 58 -13.76 -5.85 -15.49
N ALA A 59 -13.87 -6.70 -16.52
CA ALA A 59 -12.76 -7.09 -17.39
C ALA A 59 -12.06 -5.90 -18.09
N ASP A 60 -12.84 -4.92 -18.52
CA ASP A 60 -12.34 -3.67 -19.10
C ASP A 60 -12.31 -2.56 -18.04
N ILE A 61 -11.10 -2.20 -17.61
CA ILE A 61 -10.86 -1.17 -16.60
C ILE A 61 -11.39 0.19 -17.06
N GLU A 62 -11.24 0.53 -18.34
CA GLU A 62 -11.68 1.83 -18.83
C GLU A 62 -13.21 1.93 -18.78
N GLN A 63 -13.92 0.91 -19.26
CA GLN A 63 -15.39 0.87 -19.19
C GLN A 63 -15.89 0.90 -17.74
N LEU A 64 -15.23 0.16 -16.85
CA LEU A 64 -15.56 0.14 -15.42
C LEU A 64 -15.44 1.53 -14.79
N LEU A 65 -14.32 2.23 -15.05
CA LEU A 65 -14.08 3.58 -14.55
C LEU A 65 -15.06 4.59 -15.15
N GLN A 66 -15.36 4.50 -16.45
CA GLN A 66 -16.36 5.35 -17.11
C GLN A 66 -17.75 5.15 -16.50
N LYS A 67 -18.17 3.90 -16.24
CA LYS A 67 -19.44 3.60 -15.58
C LYS A 67 -19.49 4.18 -14.18
N ALA A 68 -18.44 3.98 -13.39
CA ALA A 68 -18.33 4.53 -12.04
C ALA A 68 -18.42 6.06 -11.99
N ALA A 69 -17.91 6.74 -13.02
CA ALA A 69 -17.95 8.19 -13.15
C ALA A 69 -19.32 8.71 -13.63
N ARG A 70 -19.99 7.99 -14.56
CA ARG A 70 -21.28 8.41 -15.15
C ARG A 70 -22.47 8.10 -14.26
N GLU A 71 -22.39 7.06 -13.45
CA GLU A 71 -23.50 6.56 -12.63
C GLU A 71 -23.14 6.58 -11.12
N PRO A 72 -23.22 7.74 -10.44
CA PRO A 72 -22.94 7.82 -9.01
C PRO A 72 -23.83 6.91 -8.15
N GLY A 73 -25.08 6.70 -8.55
CA GLY A 73 -26.01 5.78 -7.88
C GLY A 73 -25.53 4.33 -7.92
N TRP A 74 -24.98 3.90 -9.06
CA TRP A 74 -24.37 2.56 -9.18
C TRP A 74 -23.11 2.44 -8.33
N LYS A 75 -22.23 3.45 -8.31
CA LYS A 75 -21.05 3.46 -7.43
C LYS A 75 -21.46 3.35 -5.96
N ALA A 76 -22.50 4.08 -5.53
CA ALA A 76 -23.02 4.02 -4.17
C ALA A 76 -23.62 2.64 -3.83
N GLU A 77 -24.34 2.02 -4.76
CA GLU A 77 -24.86 0.65 -4.61
C GLU A 77 -23.71 -0.36 -4.40
N MET A 78 -22.62 -0.23 -5.18
CA MET A 78 -21.47 -1.13 -5.05
C MET A 78 -20.71 -0.89 -3.75
N VAL A 79 -20.58 0.35 -3.28
CA VAL A 79 -20.02 0.65 -1.95
C VAL A 79 -20.87 0.04 -0.83
N ALA A 80 -22.20 0.02 -0.99
CA ALA A 80 -23.07 -0.65 -0.01
C ALA A 80 -22.89 -2.18 0.01
N ARG A 81 -22.44 -2.79 -1.08
CA ARG A 81 -22.11 -4.23 -1.16
C ARG A 81 -20.70 -4.54 -0.67
N GLU A 82 -19.76 -3.65 -0.95
CA GLU A 82 -18.36 -3.76 -0.59
C GLU A 82 -17.82 -2.37 -0.24
N GLU A 83 -17.63 -2.11 1.04
CA GLU A 83 -17.24 -0.80 1.58
C GLU A 83 -15.99 -0.24 0.89
N LYS A 84 -15.03 -1.11 0.54
CA LYS A 84 -13.77 -0.70 -0.08
C LYS A 84 -13.88 -0.42 -1.58
N PHE A 85 -15.03 -0.68 -2.20
CA PHE A 85 -15.22 -0.53 -3.64
C PHE A 85 -14.90 0.89 -4.12
N GLY A 86 -15.30 1.91 -3.36
CA GLY A 86 -15.00 3.30 -3.66
C GLY A 86 -13.50 3.55 -3.77
N MET A 87 -12.75 3.09 -2.76
CA MET A 87 -11.28 3.20 -2.73
C MET A 87 -10.62 2.43 -3.88
N TRP A 88 -11.16 1.25 -4.25
CA TRP A 88 -10.63 0.47 -5.37
C TRP A 88 -10.78 1.20 -6.69
N ILE A 89 -11.96 1.78 -6.94
CA ILE A 89 -12.22 2.57 -8.15
C ILE A 89 -11.32 3.80 -8.18
N ASP A 90 -11.17 4.51 -7.06
CA ASP A 90 -10.37 5.73 -7.02
C ASP A 90 -8.88 5.44 -7.25
N ALA A 91 -8.35 4.35 -6.67
CA ALA A 91 -6.99 3.89 -6.89
C ALA A 91 -6.74 3.47 -8.36
N MET A 92 -7.69 2.76 -8.96
CA MET A 92 -7.61 2.39 -10.38
C MET A 92 -7.74 3.60 -11.29
N ALA A 93 -8.61 4.56 -10.98
CA ALA A 93 -8.79 5.79 -11.75
C ALA A 93 -7.52 6.64 -11.76
N ALA A 94 -6.90 6.84 -10.59
CA ALA A 94 -5.64 7.57 -10.46
C ALA A 94 -4.52 6.89 -11.27
N SER A 95 -4.38 5.57 -11.11
CA SER A 95 -3.37 4.77 -11.81
C SER A 95 -3.57 4.76 -13.32
N HIS A 96 -4.82 4.58 -13.79
CA HIS A 96 -5.16 4.58 -15.21
C HIS A 96 -4.91 5.94 -15.85
N SER A 97 -5.32 7.03 -15.20
CA SER A 97 -5.05 8.40 -15.66
C SER A 97 -3.56 8.68 -15.79
N ALA A 98 -2.77 8.31 -14.77
CA ALA A 98 -1.31 8.45 -14.77
C ALA A 98 -0.66 7.61 -15.89
N LEU A 99 -1.15 6.39 -16.11
CA LEU A 99 -0.68 5.49 -17.16
C LEU A 99 -0.96 6.04 -18.57
N THR A 100 -2.18 6.51 -18.85
CA THR A 100 -2.54 7.10 -20.14
C THR A 100 -1.69 8.32 -20.45
N ARG A 101 -1.47 9.19 -19.45
CA ARG A 101 -0.57 10.34 -19.58
C ARG A 101 0.86 9.90 -19.90
N ALA A 102 1.40 8.92 -19.17
CA ALA A 102 2.75 8.42 -19.36
C ALA A 102 2.94 7.80 -20.76
N ILE A 103 1.96 7.04 -21.26
CA ILE A 103 1.99 6.50 -22.62
C ILE A 103 2.06 7.64 -23.65
N GLY A 104 1.21 8.67 -23.51
CA GLY A 104 1.26 9.83 -24.42
C GLY A 104 2.58 10.61 -24.35
N ALA A 105 3.21 10.70 -23.17
CA ALA A 105 4.51 11.35 -23.00
C ALA A 105 5.67 10.53 -23.59
N LEU A 106 5.57 9.19 -23.64
CA LEU A 106 6.58 8.34 -24.30
C LEU A 106 6.57 8.52 -25.82
N ASP A 107 5.40 8.80 -26.41
CA ASP A 107 5.26 9.08 -27.84
C ASP A 107 5.82 10.45 -28.24
N GLN A 108 6.08 11.33 -27.26
CA GLN A 108 6.64 12.68 -27.45
C GLN A 108 7.99 12.83 -26.72
N PRO A 109 9.13 12.47 -27.35
CA PRO A 109 10.44 12.37 -26.68
C PRO A 109 10.92 13.64 -25.96
N THR A 110 10.41 14.82 -26.34
CA THR A 110 10.75 16.11 -25.73
C THR A 110 10.23 16.28 -24.30
N GLU A 111 9.25 15.49 -23.84
CA GLU A 111 8.68 15.58 -22.49
C GLU A 111 9.19 14.49 -21.54
N ASN A 112 10.00 13.55 -22.03
CA ASN A 112 10.52 12.47 -21.20
C ASN A 112 11.52 13.02 -20.16
N SER A 113 11.09 13.02 -18.90
CA SER A 113 11.83 13.61 -17.78
C SER A 113 11.67 12.77 -16.52
N GLN A 114 12.57 12.95 -15.56
CA GLN A 114 12.45 12.37 -14.23
C GLN A 114 11.12 12.73 -13.56
N SER A 115 10.64 13.97 -13.77
CA SER A 115 9.35 14.40 -13.23
C SER A 115 8.17 13.63 -13.78
N GLU A 116 8.17 13.26 -15.06
CA GLU A 116 7.08 12.43 -15.61
C GLU A 116 7.13 10.99 -15.08
N ALA A 117 8.34 10.43 -14.89
CA ALA A 117 8.49 9.13 -14.23
C ALA A 117 7.95 9.15 -12.80
N HIS A 118 8.31 10.17 -12.02
CA HIS A 118 7.81 10.34 -10.65
C HIS A 118 6.29 10.56 -10.61
N ARG A 119 5.73 11.32 -11.55
CA ARG A 119 4.26 11.48 -11.65
C ARG A 119 3.55 10.16 -11.91
N LEU A 120 4.10 9.31 -12.77
CA LEU A 120 3.54 7.97 -13.00
C LEU A 120 3.56 7.13 -11.72
N VAL A 121 4.69 7.12 -11.01
CA VAL A 121 4.84 6.39 -9.74
C VAL A 121 3.88 6.94 -8.67
N ASP A 122 3.80 8.26 -8.50
CA ASP A 122 2.95 8.91 -7.51
C ASP A 122 1.45 8.62 -7.81
N GLY A 123 1.04 8.74 -9.07
CA GLY A 123 -0.34 8.47 -9.51
C GLY A 123 -0.75 7.00 -9.43
N ALA A 124 0.20 6.07 -9.58
CA ALA A 124 -0.02 4.63 -9.48
C ALA A 124 0.34 4.05 -8.10
N SER A 125 0.74 4.87 -7.13
CA SER A 125 1.37 4.46 -5.87
C SER A 125 0.61 3.37 -5.11
N GLU A 126 -0.72 3.50 -4.99
CA GLU A 126 -1.57 2.55 -4.27
C GLU A 126 -1.58 1.15 -4.91
N VAL A 127 -1.60 1.10 -6.23
CA VAL A 127 -1.66 -0.13 -7.02
C VAL A 127 -0.25 -0.73 -7.16
N LEU A 128 0.72 0.11 -7.51
CA LEU A 128 2.10 -0.28 -7.77
C LEU A 128 2.80 -0.76 -6.50
N SER A 129 2.62 -0.08 -5.36
CA SER A 129 3.26 -0.49 -4.10
C SER A 129 2.81 -1.88 -3.65
N LYS A 130 1.53 -2.21 -3.77
CA LYS A 130 0.98 -3.54 -3.46
C LYS A 130 1.54 -4.62 -4.40
N TRP A 131 1.70 -4.30 -5.68
CA TRP A 131 2.29 -5.23 -6.63
C TRP A 131 3.78 -5.47 -6.35
N LEU A 132 4.56 -4.41 -6.11
CA LEU A 132 5.97 -4.51 -5.73
C LEU A 132 6.14 -5.34 -4.46
N ASP A 133 5.28 -5.14 -3.46
CA ASP A 133 5.26 -5.90 -2.22
C ASP A 133 5.03 -7.40 -2.44
N GLN A 134 4.19 -7.77 -3.41
CA GLN A 134 3.98 -9.16 -3.78
C GLN A 134 5.19 -9.78 -4.48
N GLN A 135 5.92 -9.01 -5.29
CA GLN A 135 7.08 -9.51 -6.04
C GLN A 135 8.37 -9.55 -5.20
N HIS A 136 8.60 -8.50 -4.43
CA HIS A 136 9.88 -8.24 -3.76
C HIS A 136 9.75 -8.10 -2.25
N GLY A 137 8.54 -8.28 -1.69
CA GLY A 137 8.37 -8.10 -0.26
C GLY A 137 9.13 -9.10 0.61
N SER A 138 9.48 -10.28 0.09
CA SER A 138 10.31 -11.23 0.83
C SER A 138 11.78 -10.78 0.96
N THR A 139 12.24 -9.82 0.14
CA THR A 139 13.63 -9.34 0.19
C THR A 139 13.84 -8.26 1.25
N VAL A 140 12.76 -7.62 1.72
CA VAL A 140 12.81 -6.56 2.73
C VAL A 140 12.72 -7.17 4.12
N VAL A 141 13.88 -7.48 4.71
CA VAL A 141 14.00 -8.11 6.04
C VAL A 141 14.58 -7.19 7.11
N ASP A 142 15.01 -5.98 6.74
CA ASP A 142 15.60 -5.04 7.68
C ASP A 142 14.52 -4.42 8.59
N HIS A 143 14.56 -4.79 9.86
CA HIS A 143 13.66 -4.28 10.90
C HIS A 143 13.73 -2.75 11.08
N ALA A 144 14.85 -2.11 10.72
CA ALA A 144 14.97 -0.65 10.79
C ALA A 144 13.97 0.05 9.86
N ILE A 145 13.63 -0.58 8.72
CA ILE A 145 12.64 -0.08 7.77
C ILE A 145 11.25 -0.02 8.43
N PHE A 146 10.87 -1.08 9.15
CA PHE A 146 9.57 -1.17 9.82
C PHE A 146 9.49 -0.21 11.01
N LYS A 147 10.56 -0.13 11.80
CA LYS A 147 10.67 0.77 12.94
C LYS A 147 10.58 2.24 12.54
N LYS A 148 11.13 2.61 11.36
CA LYS A 148 11.06 3.98 10.84
C LYS A 148 9.61 4.43 10.63
N LEU A 149 8.76 3.56 10.08
CA LEU A 149 7.34 3.86 9.87
C LEU A 149 6.61 4.04 11.21
N ALA A 150 6.80 3.12 12.16
CA ALA A 150 6.19 3.21 13.48
C ALA A 150 6.62 4.49 14.22
N ALA A 151 7.91 4.83 14.20
CA ALA A 151 8.44 6.02 14.84
C ALA A 151 7.88 7.34 14.23
N HIS A 152 7.59 7.36 12.94
CA HIS A 152 6.97 8.52 12.29
C HIS A 152 5.55 8.77 12.81
N TRP A 153 4.71 7.73 12.85
CA TRP A 153 3.34 7.85 13.34
C TRP A 153 3.25 8.02 14.87
N GLU A 154 4.17 7.40 15.61
CA GLU A 154 4.33 7.64 17.05
C GLU A 154 4.58 9.13 17.33
N ARG A 155 5.49 9.76 16.57
CA ARG A 155 5.76 11.20 16.68
C ARG A 155 4.53 12.05 16.34
N SER A 156 3.89 11.77 15.20
CA SER A 156 2.69 12.50 14.78
C SER A 156 1.59 12.44 15.84
N PHE A 157 1.39 11.28 16.46
CA PHE A 157 0.43 11.11 17.54
C PHE A 157 0.79 11.99 18.75
N PHE A 158 2.05 12.02 19.17
CA PHE A 158 2.47 12.85 20.31
C PHE A 158 2.39 14.35 20.01
N ASP A 159 2.66 14.76 18.77
CA ASP A 159 2.50 16.15 18.34
C ASP A 159 1.01 16.57 18.43
N ASP A 160 0.09 15.70 17.99
CA ASP A 160 -1.36 15.93 18.11
C ASP A 160 -1.80 15.99 19.59
N MET A 161 -1.33 15.07 20.43
CA MET A 161 -1.64 15.06 21.86
C MET A 161 -1.14 16.34 22.55
N ALA A 162 0.08 16.78 22.23
CA ALA A 162 0.63 18.03 22.74
C ALA A 162 -0.22 19.24 22.31
N SER A 163 -0.72 19.26 21.07
CA SER A 163 -1.60 20.33 20.56
C SER A 163 -2.94 20.42 21.32
N LEU A 164 -3.41 19.30 21.86
CA LEU A 164 -4.62 19.19 22.68
C LEU A 164 -4.34 19.45 24.17
N GLY A 165 -3.11 19.78 24.55
CA GLY A 165 -2.71 20.00 25.94
C GLY A 165 -2.59 18.72 26.77
N VAL A 166 -2.45 17.56 26.12
CA VAL A 166 -2.24 16.28 26.79
C VAL A 166 -0.76 16.13 27.14
N GLU A 167 -0.47 15.87 28.41
CA GLU A 167 0.90 15.65 28.89
C GLU A 167 1.47 14.30 28.38
N PRO A 168 2.77 14.24 28.03
CA PRO A 168 3.39 12.99 27.62
C PRO A 168 3.35 11.91 28.72
N PRO A 169 3.28 10.62 28.36
CA PRO A 169 3.26 9.54 29.32
C PRO A 169 4.59 9.41 30.05
N SER A 170 4.57 9.10 31.36
CA SER A 170 5.79 8.92 32.16
C SER A 170 6.60 7.68 31.77
N VAL A 171 5.94 6.67 31.18
CA VAL A 171 6.58 5.44 30.69
C VAL A 171 5.99 5.10 29.32
N LEU A 172 6.87 4.76 28.40
CA LEU A 172 6.53 4.33 27.04
C LEU A 172 7.09 2.94 26.79
N THR A 173 6.21 1.99 26.47
CA THR A 173 6.53 0.58 26.28
C THR A 173 6.27 0.19 24.83
N ARG A 174 7.23 -0.49 24.18
CA ARG A 174 7.09 -0.95 22.80
C ARG A 174 7.03 -2.45 22.74
N VAL A 175 6.27 -2.99 21.79
CA VAL A 175 6.20 -4.45 21.58
C VAL A 175 7.58 -5.01 21.25
N SER A 176 8.38 -4.29 20.46
CA SER A 176 9.75 -4.69 20.11
C SER A 176 10.66 -4.91 21.32
N ASP A 177 10.45 -4.18 22.42
CA ASP A 177 11.23 -4.30 23.66
C ASP A 177 10.97 -5.63 24.40
N TYR A 178 9.84 -6.29 24.11
CA TYR A 178 9.39 -7.51 24.80
C TYR A 178 9.38 -8.76 23.91
N VAL A 179 9.89 -8.69 22.67
CA VAL A 179 9.90 -9.84 21.74
C VAL A 179 10.51 -11.11 22.36
N PRO A 180 11.66 -11.07 23.05
CA PRO A 180 12.22 -12.25 23.69
C PRO A 180 11.28 -12.91 24.71
N GLN A 181 10.62 -12.09 25.54
CA GLN A 181 9.68 -12.53 26.58
C GLN A 181 8.39 -13.09 25.95
N ILE A 182 7.92 -12.47 24.86
CA ILE A 182 6.77 -12.95 24.10
C ILE A 182 7.08 -14.34 23.51
N VAL A 183 8.26 -14.52 22.90
CA VAL A 183 8.69 -15.81 22.36
C VAL A 183 8.77 -16.88 23.45
N GLU A 184 9.39 -16.58 24.59
CA GLU A 184 9.48 -17.52 25.73
C GLU A 184 8.07 -17.93 26.23
N TYR A 185 7.15 -16.97 26.30
CA TYR A 185 5.78 -17.23 26.71
C TYR A 185 5.04 -18.13 25.71
N VAL A 186 5.16 -17.86 24.41
CA VAL A 186 4.57 -18.71 23.34
C VAL A 186 5.12 -20.12 23.40
N GLN A 187 6.44 -20.30 23.62
CA GLN A 187 7.05 -21.62 23.77
C GLN A 187 6.44 -22.41 24.93
N LYS A 188 6.14 -21.75 26.07
CA LYS A 188 5.47 -22.40 27.21
C LYS A 188 4.05 -22.84 26.87
N ILE A 189 3.31 -22.07 26.06
CA ILE A 189 1.97 -22.44 25.58
C ILE A 189 2.05 -23.67 24.68
N VAL A 190 3.00 -23.69 23.74
CA VAL A 190 3.26 -24.83 22.85
C VAL A 190 3.59 -26.09 23.66
N ALA A 191 4.51 -25.98 24.63
CA ALA A 191 4.92 -27.11 25.46
C ALA A 191 3.77 -27.71 26.30
N ARG A 192 2.74 -26.92 26.60
CA ARG A 192 1.56 -27.36 27.36
C ARG A 192 0.44 -27.93 26.49
N GLY A 193 0.64 -28.03 25.18
CA GLY A 193 -0.37 -28.55 24.25
C GLY A 193 -1.54 -27.61 24.00
N PHE A 194 -1.40 -26.32 24.34
CA PHE A 194 -2.45 -25.30 24.13
C PHE A 194 -2.28 -24.50 22.83
N ALA A 195 -1.31 -24.85 21.99
CA ALA A 195 -1.11 -24.25 20.67
C ALA A 195 -1.40 -25.29 19.57
N SER A 196 -2.09 -24.87 18.51
CA SER A 196 -2.30 -25.65 17.29
C SER A 196 -1.51 -25.05 16.13
N HIS A 197 -0.99 -25.91 15.25
CA HIS A 197 -0.38 -25.50 13.99
C HIS A 197 -1.43 -25.59 12.89
N ILE A 198 -1.68 -24.50 12.17
CA ILE A 198 -2.52 -24.50 10.97
C ILE A 198 -1.55 -24.48 9.79
N GLY A 199 -1.56 -25.56 9.01
CA GLY A 199 -0.75 -25.71 7.80
C GLY A 199 -1.39 -25.07 6.59
#